data_AF-A0A318B6N6-F1
#
_entry.id   AF-A0A318B6N6-F1
#
_cell.length_a   1.000
_cell.length_b   1.000
_cell.length_c   1.000
_cell.angle_alpha   90.00
_cell.angle_beta   90.00
_cell.angle_gamma   90.00
#
_symmetry.space_group_name_H-M   'P 1'
#
loop_
_entity.id
_entity.type
_entity.pdbx_description
1 polymer ?
#
loop_
_entity_poly.entity_id
_entity_poly.type
_entity_poly.pdbx_seq_one_letter_code
_entity_poly.pdbx_strand_id
1 'polypeptide(L)'
;MSVLPLAGPSLTASPHTTSPLLRLIAPDYADTLATLWPSPHTPFLTAPAARRHLVCLMLAIEPRDAAPLDVARLLDEPLRKIVRRVVDPAPEGLRRALEHLGEIAWPAADYRVLLTLLAEPAAAKRLRHAGTITLDEVRAL
;
A
#
# COMPACT_ATOMS: atom_id res chain seq x y z
N MET A 1 -50.89 8.92 -10.73
CA MET A 1 -49.95 9.24 -9.65
C MET A 1 -48.55 9.17 -10.22
N SER A 2 -47.95 10.31 -10.55
CA SER A 2 -46.58 10.36 -11.08
C SER A 2 -45.58 10.37 -9.92
N VAL A 3 -44.71 9.38 -9.88
CA VAL A 3 -43.50 9.39 -9.05
C VAL A 3 -42.39 10.09 -9.83
N LEU A 4 -41.90 11.21 -9.29
CA LEU A 4 -40.69 11.89 -9.74
C LEU A 4 -39.47 11.00 -9.44
N PRO A 5 -38.49 10.85 -10.35
CA PRO A 5 -37.22 10.26 -9.98
C PRO A 5 -36.41 11.31 -9.19
N LEU A 6 -35.99 10.95 -7.97
CA LEU A 6 -34.93 11.67 -7.27
C LEU A 6 -33.64 11.43 -8.05
N ALA A 7 -33.30 12.35 -8.94
CA ALA A 7 -31.95 12.47 -9.47
C ALA A 7 -31.06 12.95 -8.31
N GLY A 8 -30.47 12.00 -7.58
CA GLY A 8 -29.28 12.27 -6.78
C GLY A 8 -28.16 12.76 -7.71
N PRO A 9 -27.21 13.57 -7.24
CA PRO A 9 -26.19 14.13 -8.11
C PRO A 9 -25.34 13.00 -8.69
N SER A 10 -25.59 12.67 -9.97
CA SER A 10 -24.61 12.00 -10.82
C SER A 10 -23.48 12.99 -11.07
N LEU A 11 -22.61 13.14 -10.07
CA LEU A 11 -21.26 13.60 -10.32
C LEU A 11 -20.63 12.49 -11.14
N THR A 12 -20.56 12.68 -12.45
CA THR A 12 -19.62 11.97 -13.33
C THR A 12 -18.22 12.36 -12.89
N ALA A 13 -17.80 11.85 -11.73
CA ALA A 13 -16.44 11.97 -11.26
C ALA A 13 -15.56 11.40 -12.36
N SER A 14 -14.57 12.17 -12.81
CA SER A 14 -13.58 11.66 -13.74
C SER A 14 -13.04 10.36 -13.15
N PRO A 15 -12.86 9.29 -13.95
CA PRO A 15 -12.56 7.95 -13.44
C PRO A 15 -11.30 7.94 -12.56
N HIS A 16 -10.41 8.92 -12.70
CA HIS A 16 -9.17 9.07 -11.93
C HIS A 16 -9.24 10.10 -10.80
N THR A 17 -10.43 10.51 -10.37
CA THR A 17 -10.58 11.44 -9.24
C THR A 17 -10.28 10.72 -7.94
N THR A 18 -9.29 11.22 -7.20
CA THR A 18 -8.92 10.72 -5.87
C THR A 18 -10.06 10.89 -4.85
N SER A 19 -10.53 9.78 -4.28
CA SER A 19 -11.58 9.82 -3.25
C SER A 19 -11.04 10.28 -1.87
N PRO A 20 -11.89 10.84 -0.99
CA PRO A 20 -11.48 11.19 0.38
C PRO A 20 -10.96 10.01 1.19
N LEU A 21 -11.57 8.83 1.03
CA LEU A 21 -11.12 7.61 1.71
C LEU A 21 -9.74 7.16 1.22
N LEU A 22 -9.46 7.31 -0.08
CA LEU A 22 -8.14 7.01 -0.62
C LEU A 22 -7.07 7.95 -0.05
N ARG A 23 -7.38 9.24 0.09
CA ARG A 23 -6.48 10.22 0.76
C ARG A 23 -6.26 9.91 2.23
N LEU A 24 -7.27 9.38 2.92
CA LEU A 24 -7.11 8.97 4.32
C LEU A 24 -6.20 7.75 4.46
N ILE A 25 -6.42 6.71 3.63
CA ILE A 25 -5.69 5.44 3.72
C ILE A 25 -4.27 5.55 3.17
N ALA A 26 -4.04 6.32 2.12
CA ALA A 26 -2.75 6.38 1.45
C ALA A 26 -2.41 7.83 1.03
N PRO A 27 -2.21 8.74 1.99
CA PRO A 27 -2.12 10.19 1.74
C PRO A 27 -1.07 10.55 0.67
N ASP A 28 0.14 9.99 0.79
CA ASP A 28 1.25 10.31 -0.10
C ASP A 28 1.16 9.64 -1.49
N TYR A 29 0.24 8.70 -1.67
CA TYR A 29 0.10 7.90 -2.89
C TYR A 29 -1.25 8.08 -3.58
N ALA A 30 -2.18 8.82 -2.97
CA ALA A 30 -3.59 8.80 -3.32
C ALA A 30 -3.83 9.14 -4.80
N ASP A 31 -3.13 10.16 -5.32
CA ASP A 31 -3.27 10.56 -6.72
C ASP A 31 -2.69 9.53 -7.68
N THR A 32 -1.52 8.95 -7.36
CA THR A 32 -0.92 7.86 -8.15
C THR A 32 -1.85 6.65 -8.17
N LEU A 33 -2.38 6.25 -7.01
CA LEU A 33 -3.31 5.12 -6.87
C LEU A 33 -4.62 5.35 -7.62
N ALA A 34 -5.10 6.59 -7.72
CA ALA A 34 -6.29 6.94 -8.50
C ALA A 34 -6.10 6.76 -10.01
N THR A 35 -4.86 6.80 -10.51
CA THR A 35 -4.56 6.46 -11.91
C THR A 35 -4.57 4.96 -12.17
N LEU A 36 -4.17 4.16 -11.17
CA LEU A 36 -4.08 2.70 -11.24
C LEU A 36 -5.44 2.02 -11.05
N TRP A 37 -6.25 2.53 -10.12
CA TRP A 37 -7.60 2.03 -9.84
C TRP A 37 -8.57 3.18 -9.99
N PRO A 38 -9.45 3.17 -11.00
CA PRO A 38 -10.48 4.19 -11.12
C PRO A 38 -11.42 4.23 -9.91
N SER A 39 -12.01 5.40 -9.65
CA SER A 39 -13.06 5.59 -8.65
C SER A 39 -14.16 4.53 -8.83
N PRO A 40 -14.60 3.86 -7.75
CA PRO A 40 -14.38 4.18 -6.34
C PRO A 40 -13.12 3.54 -5.70
N HIS A 41 -12.13 3.12 -6.50
CA HIS A 41 -10.87 2.51 -6.06
C HIS A 41 -11.04 1.19 -5.28
N THR A 42 -12.17 0.49 -5.48
CA THR A 42 -12.55 -0.71 -4.71
C THR A 42 -11.43 -1.73 -4.60
N PRO A 43 -10.74 -2.16 -5.69
CA PRO A 43 -9.77 -3.24 -5.59
C PRO A 43 -8.65 -2.94 -4.59
N PHE A 44 -8.17 -1.69 -4.54
CA PHE A 44 -7.17 -1.27 -3.56
C PHE A 44 -7.78 -1.13 -2.16
N LEU A 45 -8.90 -0.42 -2.02
CA LEU A 45 -9.49 -0.09 -0.71
C LEU A 45 -9.99 -1.33 0.05
N THR A 46 -10.46 -2.36 -0.66
CA THR A 46 -10.93 -3.60 -0.04
C THR A 46 -9.83 -4.66 0.11
N ALA A 47 -8.63 -4.42 -0.42
CA ALA A 47 -7.51 -5.33 -0.23
C ALA A 47 -7.05 -5.33 1.24
N PRO A 48 -6.52 -6.45 1.77
CA PRO A 48 -5.92 -6.50 3.11
C PRO A 48 -4.83 -5.43 3.31
N ALA A 49 -4.66 -4.93 4.54
CA ALA A 49 -3.67 -3.89 4.84
C ALA A 49 -2.26 -4.22 4.32
N ALA A 50 -1.79 -5.46 4.55
CA ALA A 50 -0.50 -5.92 4.04
C ALA A 50 -0.34 -5.79 2.52
N ARG A 51 -1.42 -5.95 1.74
CA ARG A 51 -1.42 -5.76 0.29
C ARG A 51 -1.31 -4.30 -0.08
N ARG A 52 -2.10 -3.45 0.57
CA ARG A 52 -2.04 -2.00 0.34
C ARG A 52 -0.66 -1.46 0.67
N HIS A 53 -0.06 -1.94 1.77
CA HIS A 53 1.32 -1.63 2.13
C HIS A 53 2.34 -2.13 1.10
N LEU A 54 2.17 -3.33 0.54
CA LEU A 54 3.06 -3.81 -0.52
C LEU A 54 2.99 -2.93 -1.78
N VAL A 55 1.79 -2.51 -2.19
CA VAL A 55 1.61 -1.58 -3.32
C VAL A 55 2.32 -0.25 -3.03
N CYS A 56 2.12 0.32 -1.85
CA CYS A 56 2.75 1.59 -1.48
C CYS A 56 4.28 1.44 -1.33
N LEU A 57 4.75 0.30 -0.82
CA LEU A 57 6.18 -0.04 -0.75
C LEU A 57 6.79 -0.09 -2.15
N MET A 58 6.12 -0.74 -3.10
CA MET A 58 6.55 -0.77 -4.50
C MET A 58 6.69 0.66 -5.05
N LEU A 59 5.66 1.50 -4.89
CA LEU A 59 5.70 2.90 -5.32
C LEU A 59 6.79 3.72 -4.59
N ALA A 60 7.12 3.36 -3.35
CA ALA A 60 8.15 4.03 -2.57
C ALA A 60 9.57 3.66 -3.02
N ILE A 61 9.79 2.47 -3.58
CA ILE A 61 11.13 1.99 -3.96
C ILE A 61 11.37 1.95 -5.46
N GLU A 62 10.33 2.00 -6.29
CA GLU A 62 10.47 2.00 -7.74
C GLU A 62 11.30 3.22 -8.20
N PRO A 63 12.43 3.01 -8.91
CA PRO A 63 13.04 4.08 -9.68
C PRO A 63 12.06 4.52 -10.78
N ARG A 64 12.07 5.80 -11.15
CA ARG A 64 11.14 6.39 -12.14
C ARG A 64 11.04 5.64 -13.48
N ASP A 65 12.02 4.78 -13.79
CA ASP A 65 12.15 4.04 -15.06
C ASP A 65 12.04 2.51 -14.92
N ALA A 66 11.52 1.98 -13.80
CA ALA A 66 11.31 0.54 -13.65
C ALA A 66 10.26 0.00 -14.63
N ALA A 67 10.47 -1.24 -15.12
CA ALA A 67 9.46 -1.92 -15.92
C ALA A 67 8.16 -2.04 -15.10
N PRO A 68 6.99 -1.65 -15.65
CA PRO A 68 5.76 -1.59 -14.87
C PRO A 68 5.39 -2.99 -14.38
N LEU A 69 5.41 -3.17 -13.07
CA LEU A 69 4.83 -4.36 -12.47
C LEU A 69 3.32 -4.30 -12.68
N ASP A 70 2.74 -5.37 -13.21
CA ASP A 70 1.29 -5.46 -13.37
C ASP A 70 0.63 -5.42 -11.98
N VAL A 71 0.01 -4.28 -11.67
CA VAL A 71 -0.61 -3.98 -10.38
C VAL A 71 -1.79 -4.91 -10.06
N ALA A 72 -2.41 -5.54 -11.06
CA ALA A 72 -3.43 -6.56 -10.80
C ALA A 72 -2.81 -7.77 -10.08
N ARG A 73 -1.60 -8.17 -10.47
CA ARG A 73 -0.86 -9.28 -9.86
C ARG A 73 -0.48 -9.00 -8.41
N LEU A 74 -0.35 -7.73 -8.02
CA LEU A 74 -0.09 -7.33 -6.63
C LEU A 74 -1.20 -7.76 -5.69
N LEU A 75 -2.44 -7.76 -6.18
CA LEU A 75 -3.62 -8.10 -5.40
C LEU A 75 -3.92 -9.60 -5.46
N ASP A 76 -3.71 -10.23 -6.62
CA ASP A 76 -4.17 -11.61 -6.88
C ASP A 76 -3.14 -12.70 -6.51
N GLU A 77 -1.84 -12.46 -6.70
CA GLU A 77 -0.84 -13.52 -6.47
C GLU A 77 -0.54 -13.72 -4.98
N PRO A 78 -0.16 -14.92 -4.50
CA PRO A 78 0.15 -15.15 -3.08
C PRO A 78 1.19 -14.15 -2.53
N LEU A 79 0.90 -13.54 -1.35
CA LEU A 79 1.71 -12.46 -0.77
C LEU A 79 3.20 -12.82 -0.69
N ARG A 80 3.52 -14.05 -0.26
CA ARG A 80 4.91 -14.56 -0.19
C ARG A 80 5.65 -14.49 -1.53
N LYS A 81 4.97 -14.75 -2.64
CA LYS A 81 5.55 -14.77 -3.98
C LYS A 81 5.76 -13.37 -4.50
N ILE A 82 4.76 -12.50 -4.34
CA ILE A 82 4.81 -11.16 -4.90
C ILE A 82 5.75 -10.22 -4.13
N VAL A 83 5.90 -10.41 -2.81
CA VAL A 83 6.90 -9.67 -2.01
C VAL A 83 8.32 -9.83 -2.59
N ARG A 84 8.66 -11.03 -3.04
CA ARG A 84 9.97 -11.34 -3.66
C ARG A 84 10.15 -10.79 -5.07
N ARG A 85 9.06 -10.32 -5.70
CA ARG A 85 9.12 -9.66 -7.01
C ARG A 85 9.18 -8.15 -6.89
N VAL A 86 8.55 -7.60 -5.85
CA VAL A 86 8.59 -6.16 -5.55
C VAL A 86 9.95 -5.78 -4.97
N VAL A 87 10.50 -6.60 -4.08
CA VAL A 87 11.81 -6.38 -3.46
C VAL A 87 12.71 -7.58 -3.76
N ASP A 88 13.84 -7.36 -4.43
CA ASP A 88 14.83 -8.39 -4.73
C ASP A 88 16.26 -7.88 -4.45
N PRO A 89 17.02 -8.49 -3.52
CA PRO A 89 16.60 -9.56 -2.62
C PRO A 89 15.61 -9.06 -1.56
N ALA A 90 14.48 -9.77 -1.38
CA ALA A 90 13.54 -9.47 -0.30
C ALA A 90 14.14 -9.78 1.08
N PRO A 91 14.20 -8.81 2.02
CA PRO A 91 14.63 -9.07 3.38
C PRO A 91 13.79 -10.14 4.08
N GLU A 92 14.43 -10.96 4.90
CA GLU A 92 13.70 -11.93 5.72
C GLU A 92 12.71 -11.23 6.65
N GLY A 93 11.49 -11.75 6.72
CA GLY A 93 10.46 -11.19 7.58
C GLY A 93 9.70 -10.00 6.97
N LEU A 94 10.05 -9.50 5.78
CA LEU A 94 9.31 -8.41 5.12
C LEU A 94 7.81 -8.70 4.99
N ARG A 95 7.45 -9.90 4.53
CA ARG A 95 6.04 -10.32 4.48
C ARG A 95 5.35 -10.17 5.84
N ARG A 96 6.00 -10.65 6.90
CA ARG A 96 5.43 -10.61 8.25
C ARG A 96 5.34 -9.18 8.76
N ALA A 97 6.35 -8.36 8.51
CA ALA A 97 6.32 -6.94 8.85
C ALA A 97 5.09 -6.25 8.22
N LEU A 98 4.84 -6.47 6.92
CA LEU A 98 3.66 -5.96 6.21
C LEU A 98 2.33 -6.40 6.85
N GLU A 99 2.26 -7.64 7.37
CA GLU A 99 1.08 -8.17 8.08
C GLU A 99 0.86 -7.53 9.46
N HIS A 100 1.89 -6.87 10.03
CA HIS A 100 1.84 -6.22 11.34
C HIS A 100 1.79 -4.68 11.26
N LEU A 101 1.72 -4.12 10.07
CA LEU A 101 1.49 -2.68 9.89
C LEU A 101 0.02 -2.34 10.14
N GLY A 102 -0.26 -1.07 10.41
CA GLY A 102 -1.61 -0.54 10.57
C GLY A 102 -2.39 -0.46 9.24
N GLU A 103 -3.50 0.28 9.24
CA GLU A 103 -4.34 0.41 8.04
C GLU A 103 -3.87 1.50 7.06
N ILE A 104 -3.11 2.48 7.58
CA ILE A 104 -2.70 3.70 6.88
C ILE A 104 -1.30 3.52 6.28
N ALA A 105 -1.16 3.79 4.99
CA ALA A 105 0.12 3.72 4.29
C ALA A 105 1.11 4.73 4.86
N TRP A 106 2.37 4.30 4.91
CA TRP A 106 3.45 5.10 5.44
C TRP A 106 4.09 6.00 4.38
N PRO A 107 4.73 7.11 4.78
CA PRO A 107 5.57 7.88 3.87
C PRO A 107 6.67 7.03 3.23
N ALA A 108 7.08 7.40 2.02
CA ALA A 108 8.05 6.62 1.25
C ALA A 108 9.40 6.45 1.96
N ALA A 109 9.83 7.47 2.72
CA ALA A 109 11.06 7.40 3.50
C ALA A 109 10.99 6.30 4.58
N ASP A 110 9.85 6.16 5.26
CA ASP A 110 9.69 5.21 6.36
C ASP A 110 9.64 3.75 5.87
N TYR A 111 9.08 3.51 4.68
CA TYR A 111 9.20 2.19 4.04
C TYR A 111 10.65 1.83 3.73
N ARG A 112 11.46 2.78 3.28
CA ARG A 112 12.89 2.55 3.00
C ARG A 112 13.65 2.26 4.29
N VAL A 113 13.37 2.99 5.37
CA VAL A 113 13.93 2.71 6.70
C VAL A 113 13.54 1.31 7.18
N LEU A 114 12.27 0.91 7.03
CA LEU A 114 11.83 -0.44 7.36
C LEU A 114 12.63 -1.52 6.61
N LEU A 115 12.88 -1.33 5.31
CA LEU A 115 13.70 -2.26 4.53
C LEU A 115 15.15 -2.32 5.04
N THR A 116 15.76 -1.17 5.37
CA THR A 116 17.10 -1.12 5.97
C THR A 116 17.14 -1.89 7.29
N LEU A 117 16.19 -1.65 8.20
CA LEU A 117 16.11 -2.34 9.49
C LEU A 117 15.90 -3.86 9.34
N LEU A 118 15.13 -4.30 8.35
CA LEU A 118 14.93 -5.72 8.07
C LEU A 118 16.17 -6.40 7.47
N ALA A 119 17.06 -5.64 6.83
CA ALA A 119 18.36 -6.15 6.38
C ALA A 119 19.36 -6.29 7.53
N GLU A 120 19.16 -5.58 8.65
CA GLU A 120 20.00 -5.66 9.84
C GLU A 120 19.55 -6.78 10.80
N PRO A 121 20.41 -7.78 11.12
CA PRO A 121 19.98 -8.96 11.88
C PRO A 121 19.36 -8.66 13.25
N ALA A 122 19.89 -7.66 13.98
CA ALA A 122 19.42 -7.28 15.30
C ALA A 122 18.04 -6.59 15.25
N ALA A 123 17.87 -5.62 14.35
CA ALA A 123 16.60 -4.92 14.15
C ALA A 123 15.54 -5.86 13.57
N ALA A 124 15.88 -6.68 12.57
CA ALA A 124 15.00 -7.71 12.02
C ALA A 124 14.50 -8.68 13.10
N LYS A 125 15.36 -9.10 14.04
CA LYS A 125 14.92 -9.93 15.17
C LYS A 125 13.88 -9.20 16.02
N ARG A 126 14.08 -7.92 16.35
CA ARG A 126 13.10 -7.14 17.13
C ARG A 126 11.77 -7.01 16.40
N LEU A 127 11.79 -6.59 15.14
CA LEU A 127 10.59 -6.41 14.32
C LEU A 127 9.79 -7.71 14.13
N ARG A 128 10.46 -8.87 14.01
CA ARG A 128 9.78 -10.18 13.91
C ARG A 128 8.97 -10.57 15.14
N HIS A 129 9.32 -10.05 16.31
CA HIS A 129 8.63 -10.34 17.57
C HIS A 129 7.60 -9.25 17.94
N ALA A 130 7.55 -8.15 17.19
CA ALA A 130 6.57 -7.10 17.41
C ALA A 130 5.16 -7.60 17.04
N GLY A 131 4.18 -7.35 17.91
CA GLY A 131 2.77 -7.66 17.63
C GLY A 131 2.12 -6.69 16.64
N THR A 132 2.60 -5.45 16.65
CA THR A 132 2.29 -4.38 15.70
C THR A 132 3.58 -3.61 15.48
N ILE A 133 3.80 -3.12 14.26
CA ILE A 133 4.94 -2.26 13.95
C ILE A 133 4.40 -0.88 13.61
N THR A 134 4.86 0.13 14.33
CA THR A 134 4.44 1.52 14.17
C THR A 134 5.55 2.37 13.53
N LEU A 135 5.17 3.53 12.99
CA LEU A 135 6.12 4.51 12.44
C LEU A 135 7.12 4.97 13.49
N ASP A 136 6.65 5.26 14.70
CA ASP A 136 7.50 5.77 15.78
C ASP A 136 8.53 4.73 16.22
N GLU A 137 8.14 3.44 16.28
CA GLU A 137 9.09 2.35 16.54
C GLU A 137 10.15 2.23 15.44
N VAL A 138 9.76 2.30 14.17
CA VAL A 138 10.71 2.22 13.04
C VAL A 138 11.66 3.41 13.03
N ARG A 139 11.19 4.61 13.38
CA ARG A 139 12.02 5.83 13.43
C ARG A 139 12.95 5.90 14.63
N ALA A 140 12.66 5.16 15.69
CA ALA A 140 13.45 5.14 16.92
C ALA A 140 14.56 4.06 16.91
N LEU A 141 14.59 3.20 15.89
CA LEU A 141 15.58 2.14 15.69
C LEU A 141 16.71 2.60 14.79
#